data_AF-A0A6M1E947-F1
#
_entry.id   AF-A0A6M1E947-F1
#
_cell.length_a   1.000
_cell.length_b   1.000
_cell.length_c   1.000
_cell.angle_alpha   90.00
_cell.angle_beta   90.00
_cell.angle_gamma   90.00
#
_symmetry.space_group_name_H-M   'P 1'
#
loop_
_entity.id
_entity.type
_entity.pdbx_description
1 polymer ?
#
loop_
_entity_poly.entity_id
_entity_poly.type
_entity_poly.pdbx_seq_one_letter_code
_entity_poly.pdbx_strand_id
1 'polypeptide(L)'
;MQTTTEFLIWDKIVNSAKQRFDYELYANKFKDLGSDVFDTLLLHIIVGFASGECHETISTSLHNELQHIGLDIRDEIIDTIVEDKHIMFSTEIYAAYLTFSMLEDGHSEFEVLGCITDLLESPKVY
;
A
#
# COMPACT_ATOMS: atom_id res chain seq x y z
N MET A 1 -10.86 19.97 -3.23
CA MET A 1 -9.96 18.90 -3.73
C MET A 1 -8.59 19.51 -3.86
N GLN A 2 -7.80 19.41 -2.79
CA GLN A 2 -6.43 19.90 -2.76
C GLN A 2 -5.58 18.73 -3.25
N THR A 3 -5.09 18.78 -4.48
CA THR A 3 -4.01 17.90 -4.95
C THR A 3 -2.74 18.34 -4.22
N THR A 4 -2.67 17.99 -2.94
CA THR A 4 -1.56 18.27 -2.05
C THR A 4 -0.41 17.32 -2.42
N THR A 5 0.84 17.75 -2.31
CA THR A 5 2.02 16.96 -2.72
C THR A 5 2.05 15.61 -2.00
N GLU A 6 1.47 15.54 -0.80
CA GLU A 6 1.15 14.31 -0.08
C GLU A 6 0.46 13.23 -0.93
N PHE A 7 -0.56 13.59 -1.73
CA PHE A 7 -1.24 12.65 -2.62
C PHE A 7 -0.27 12.04 -3.64
N LEU A 8 0.66 12.83 -4.17
CA LEU A 8 1.66 12.35 -5.13
C LEU A 8 2.65 11.37 -4.50
N ILE A 9 2.96 11.53 -3.21
CA ILE A 9 3.83 10.60 -2.48
C ILE A 9 3.15 9.23 -2.40
N TRP A 10 1.90 9.21 -1.91
CA TRP A 10 1.13 7.98 -1.77
C TRP A 10 0.83 7.31 -3.11
N ASP A 11 0.42 8.09 -4.11
CA ASP A 11 0.21 7.61 -5.48
C ASP A 11 1.46 6.92 -6.03
N LYS A 12 2.65 7.46 -5.75
CA LYS A 12 3.90 6.87 -6.22
C LYS A 12 4.24 5.54 -5.53
N ILE A 13 4.03 5.45 -4.22
CA ILE A 13 4.22 4.21 -3.45
C ILE A 13 3.28 3.13 -3.96
N VAL A 14 1.99 3.45 -4.14
CA VAL A 14 0.98 2.52 -4.64
C VAL A 14 1.29 2.11 -6.07
N ASN A 15 1.67 3.05 -6.94
CA ASN A 15 2.03 2.72 -8.32
C ASN A 15 3.28 1.81 -8.41
N SER A 16 4.26 1.97 -7.52
CA SER A 16 5.39 1.03 -7.42
C SER A 16 4.92 -0.37 -7.02
N ALA A 17 4.08 -0.45 -5.99
CA ALA A 17 3.51 -1.73 -5.54
C ALA A 17 2.69 -2.41 -6.64
N LYS A 18 1.88 -1.66 -7.39
CA LYS A 18 1.05 -2.17 -8.50
C LYS A 18 1.87 -2.82 -9.60
N GLN A 19 3.06 -2.32 -9.91
CA GLN A 19 3.93 -2.93 -10.92
C GLN A 19 4.48 -4.28 -10.47
N ARG A 20 4.67 -4.47 -9.15
CA ARG A 20 5.15 -5.72 -8.58
C ARG A 20 4.02 -6.70 -8.31
N PHE A 21 2.83 -6.20 -7.98
CA PHE A 21 1.67 -6.99 -7.65
C PHE A 21 1.11 -7.74 -8.86
N ASP A 22 0.89 -9.05 -8.70
CA ASP A 22 0.35 -9.89 -9.76
C ASP A 22 -1.17 -9.66 -9.92
N TYR A 23 -1.51 -8.57 -10.62
CA TYR A 23 -2.89 -8.17 -10.86
C TYR A 23 -3.67 -9.28 -11.59
N GLU A 24 -3.04 -10.03 -12.50
CA GLU A 24 -3.73 -11.09 -13.26
C GLU A 24 -4.14 -12.27 -12.36
N LEU A 25 -3.31 -12.62 -11.38
CA LEU A 25 -3.60 -13.67 -10.41
C LEU A 25 -4.85 -13.37 -9.57
N TYR A 26 -5.02 -12.11 -9.18
CA TYR A 26 -6.12 -11.68 -8.30
C TYR A 26 -7.30 -11.06 -9.05
N ALA A 27 -7.12 -10.55 -10.27
CA ALA A 27 -8.20 -9.99 -11.09
C ALA A 27 -9.34 -10.97 -11.31
N ASN A 28 -9.06 -12.28 -11.39
CA ASN A 28 -10.11 -13.30 -11.46
C ASN A 28 -10.92 -13.45 -10.17
N LYS A 29 -10.30 -13.22 -9.00
CA LYS A 29 -10.98 -13.24 -7.69
C LYS A 29 -11.74 -11.94 -7.41
N PHE A 30 -11.29 -10.85 -8.01
CA PHE A 30 -11.79 -9.50 -7.81
C PHE A 30 -12.43 -8.93 -9.09
N LYS A 31 -13.00 -9.79 -9.94
CA LYS A 31 -13.47 -9.48 -11.30
C LYS A 31 -14.49 -8.34 -11.37
N ASP A 32 -15.16 -8.06 -10.26
CA ASP A 32 -16.16 -7.01 -10.11
C ASP A 32 -15.67 -5.79 -9.28
N LEU A 33 -14.44 -5.82 -8.78
CA LEU A 33 -13.85 -4.65 -8.10
C LEU A 33 -13.25 -3.71 -9.14
N GLY A 34 -13.61 -2.43 -9.06
CA GLY A 34 -12.93 -1.38 -9.80
C GLY A 34 -11.45 -1.28 -9.39
N SER A 35 -10.61 -0.79 -10.31
CA SER A 35 -9.18 -0.55 -10.06
C SER A 35 -8.92 0.28 -8.80
N ASP A 36 -9.84 1.18 -8.47
CA ASP A 36 -9.73 2.10 -7.33
C ASP A 36 -9.80 1.37 -5.98
N VAL A 37 -10.55 0.26 -5.92
CA VAL A 37 -10.61 -0.56 -4.70
C VAL A 37 -9.29 -1.30 -4.51
N PHE A 38 -8.65 -1.74 -5.60
CA PHE A 38 -7.34 -2.37 -5.56
C PHE A 38 -6.24 -1.44 -5.06
N ASP A 39 -6.24 -0.21 -5.55
CA ASP A 39 -5.27 0.81 -5.12
C ASP A 39 -5.42 1.12 -3.63
N THR A 40 -6.68 1.18 -3.15
CA THR A 40 -7.00 1.34 -1.73
C THR A 40 -6.51 0.14 -0.90
N LEU A 41 -6.70 -1.08 -1.41
CA LEU A 41 -6.29 -2.32 -0.74
C LEU A 41 -4.76 -2.38 -0.58
N LEU A 42 -4.02 -2.07 -1.67
CA LEU A 42 -2.57 -2.00 -1.63
C LEU A 42 -2.07 -0.94 -0.67
N LEU A 43 -2.67 0.26 -0.70
CA LEU A 43 -2.33 1.33 0.21
C LEU A 43 -2.52 0.91 1.67
N HIS A 44 -3.67 0.31 2.01
CA HIS A 44 -3.95 -0.15 3.38
C HIS A 44 -2.94 -1.20 3.85
N ILE A 45 -2.61 -2.18 3.00
CA ILE A 45 -1.59 -3.19 3.32
C ILE A 45 -0.24 -2.53 3.62
N ILE A 46 0.21 -1.64 2.73
CA ILE A 46 1.53 -1.00 2.85
C ILE A 46 1.59 -0.12 4.10
N VAL A 47 0.55 0.70 4.34
CA VAL A 47 0.44 1.59 5.49
C VAL A 47 0.33 0.82 6.80
N GLY A 48 -0.47 -0.25 6.83
CA GLY A 48 -0.60 -1.12 8.00
C GLY A 48 0.75 -1.71 8.39
N PHE A 49 1.48 -2.30 7.43
CA PHE A 49 2.82 -2.83 7.70
C PHE A 49 3.83 -1.73 8.08
N ALA A 50 3.78 -0.56 7.45
CA ALA A 50 4.65 0.57 7.78
C ALA A 50 4.40 1.11 9.20
N SER A 51 3.17 1.00 9.68
CA SER A 51 2.75 1.38 11.05
C SER A 51 3.10 0.30 12.10
N GLY A 52 3.67 -0.82 11.67
CA GLY A 52 4.04 -1.94 12.54
C GLY A 52 2.86 -2.85 12.91
N GLU A 53 1.76 -2.79 12.17
CA GLU A 53 0.64 -3.71 12.38
C GLU A 53 1.01 -5.14 11.97
N CYS A 54 0.47 -6.10 12.72
CA CYS A 54 0.61 -7.51 12.39
C CYS A 54 -0.34 -7.90 11.26
N HIS A 55 0.04 -8.95 10.51
CA HIS A 55 -0.77 -9.52 9.44
C HIS A 55 -2.24 -9.69 9.83
N GLU A 56 -2.52 -10.31 10.99
CA GLU A 56 -3.88 -10.61 11.45
C GLU A 56 -4.73 -9.34 11.59
N THR A 57 -4.14 -8.24 12.06
CA THR A 57 -4.82 -6.95 12.23
C THR A 57 -5.14 -6.34 10.86
N ILE A 58 -4.18 -6.34 9.94
CA ILE A 58 -4.35 -5.82 8.58
C ILE A 58 -5.42 -6.63 7.84
N SER A 59 -5.36 -7.97 7.93
CA SER A 59 -6.33 -8.86 7.27
C SER A 59 -7.75 -8.64 7.81
N THR A 60 -7.91 -8.56 9.13
CA THR A 60 -9.21 -8.28 9.77
C THR A 60 -9.75 -6.91 9.38
N SER A 61 -8.89 -5.89 9.36
CA SER A 61 -9.25 -4.53 8.97
C SER A 61 -9.74 -4.48 7.51
N LEU A 62 -8.96 -5.06 6.60
CA LEU A 62 -9.31 -5.20 5.18
C LEU A 62 -10.62 -5.94 4.97
N HIS A 63 -10.84 -7.04 5.70
CA HIS A 63 -12.10 -7.78 5.63
C HIS A 63 -13.29 -6.90 5.97
N ASN A 64 -13.20 -6.18 7.09
CA ASN A 64 -14.28 -5.29 7.54
C ASN A 64 -14.54 -4.15 6.52
N GLU A 65 -13.49 -3.58 5.94
CA GLU A 65 -13.62 -2.53 4.92
C GLU A 65 -14.28 -3.05 3.64
N LEU A 66 -13.84 -4.20 3.14
CA LEU A 66 -14.40 -4.84 1.95
C LEU A 66 -15.88 -5.21 2.18
N GLN A 67 -16.20 -5.76 3.36
CA GLN A 67 -17.57 -6.05 3.74
C GLN A 67 -18.42 -4.78 3.84
N HIS A 68 -17.87 -3.67 4.34
CA HIS A 68 -18.56 -2.39 4.46
C HIS A 68 -18.94 -1.80 3.09
N ILE A 69 -18.12 -2.01 2.07
CA ILE A 69 -18.41 -1.59 0.69
C ILE A 69 -19.26 -2.62 -0.09
N GLY A 70 -19.75 -3.66 0.60
CA GLY A 70 -20.66 -4.66 0.04
C GLY A 70 -19.98 -5.83 -0.68
N LEU A 71 -18.67 -6.00 -0.49
CA LEU A 71 -17.91 -7.12 -1.03
C LEU A 71 -17.75 -8.21 0.02
N ASP A 72 -18.45 -9.32 -0.20
CA ASP A 72 -18.33 -10.51 0.65
C ASP A 72 -17.18 -11.39 0.15
N ILE A 73 -16.00 -11.18 0.74
CA ILE A 73 -14.78 -11.93 0.42
C ILE A 73 -14.42 -12.77 1.64
N ARG A 74 -14.19 -14.06 1.40
CA ARG A 74 -13.78 -15.01 2.43
C ARG A 74 -12.46 -14.60 3.10
N ASP A 75 -12.40 -14.68 4.42
CA ASP A 75 -11.21 -14.39 5.24
C ASP A 75 -9.94 -15.06 4.71
N GLU A 76 -10.03 -16.33 4.30
CA GLU A 76 -8.85 -17.07 3.84
C GLU A 76 -8.25 -16.48 2.56
N ILE A 77 -9.07 -15.80 1.74
CA ILE A 77 -8.59 -15.10 0.55
C ILE A 77 -7.82 -13.84 0.94
N ILE A 78 -8.29 -13.10 1.94
CA ILE A 78 -7.64 -11.88 2.43
C ILE A 78 -6.33 -12.22 3.12
N ASP A 79 -6.31 -13.25 3.96
CA ASP A 79 -5.09 -13.77 4.57
C ASP A 79 -4.06 -14.14 3.49
N THR A 80 -4.46 -14.87 2.45
CA THR A 80 -3.57 -15.23 1.33
C THR A 80 -3.07 -13.99 0.57
N ILE A 81 -3.86 -12.92 0.51
CA ILE A 81 -3.45 -11.69 -0.16
C ILE A 81 -2.41 -10.97 0.67
N VAL A 82 -2.60 -10.84 1.97
CA VAL A 82 -1.68 -10.18 2.90
C VAL A 82 -0.42 -11.02 3.12
N GLU A 83 -0.54 -12.34 2.96
CA GLU A 83 0.56 -13.30 3.02
C GLU A 83 1.67 -12.92 2.03
N ASP A 84 2.91 -12.97 2.53
CA ASP A 84 4.15 -12.60 1.86
C ASP A 84 4.26 -11.14 1.35
N LYS A 85 3.22 -10.30 1.51
CA LYS A 85 3.27 -8.90 1.06
C LYS A 85 4.22 -8.04 1.85
N HIS A 86 4.44 -8.37 3.13
CA HIS A 86 5.48 -7.75 3.95
C HIS A 86 6.90 -7.93 3.36
N ILE A 87 7.15 -9.02 2.61
CA ILE A 87 8.43 -9.26 1.92
C ILE A 87 8.41 -8.61 0.54
N MET A 88 7.35 -8.87 -0.21
CA MET A 88 7.17 -8.42 -1.60
C MET A 88 7.17 -6.89 -1.73
N PHE A 89 6.56 -6.21 -0.78
CA PHE A 89 6.47 -4.75 -0.72
C PHE A 89 7.42 -4.14 0.30
N SER A 90 8.49 -4.84 0.68
CA SER A 90 9.45 -4.34 1.67
C SER A 90 10.01 -2.95 1.33
N THR A 91 10.24 -2.65 0.04
CA THR A 91 10.67 -1.31 -0.40
C THR A 91 9.58 -0.27 -0.20
N GLU A 92 8.34 -0.59 -0.58
CA GLU A 92 7.18 0.30 -0.49
C GLU A 92 6.74 0.53 0.96
N ILE A 93 6.81 -0.50 1.81
CA ILE A 93 6.57 -0.42 3.25
C ILE A 93 7.61 0.49 3.89
N TYR A 94 8.89 0.34 3.53
CA TYR A 94 9.94 1.24 4.00
C TYR A 94 9.73 2.68 3.50
N ALA A 95 9.30 2.87 2.25
CA ALA A 95 8.97 4.18 1.69
C ALA A 95 7.79 4.84 2.43
N ALA A 96 6.74 4.08 2.77
CA ALA A 96 5.62 4.57 3.55
C ALA A 96 6.05 4.93 4.98
N TYR A 97 6.85 4.08 5.63
CA TYR A 97 7.41 4.36 6.94
C TYR A 97 8.25 5.65 6.93
N LEU A 98 9.12 5.81 5.94
CA LEU A 98 9.95 7.00 5.80
C LEU A 98 9.11 8.25 5.54
N THR A 99 8.03 8.13 4.76
CA THR A 99 7.06 9.21 4.55
C THR A 99 6.46 9.66 5.86
N PHE A 100 5.96 8.73 6.69
CA PHE A 100 5.42 9.07 8.01
C PHE A 100 6.46 9.75 8.90
N SER A 101 7.65 9.15 9.01
CA SER A 101 8.73 9.68 9.85
C SER A 101 9.17 11.09 9.43
N MET A 102 9.36 11.34 8.12
CA MET A 102 9.80 12.65 7.64
C MET A 102 8.71 13.71 7.80
N LEU A 103 7.44 13.36 7.58
CA LEU A 103 6.32 14.28 7.79
C LEU A 103 6.16 14.62 9.28
N GLU A 104 6.32 13.64 10.19
CA GLU A 104 6.32 13.88 11.64
C GLU A 104 7.49 14.78 12.09
N ASP A 105 8.67 14.61 11.50
CA ASP A 105 9.85 15.43 11.76
C ASP A 105 9.72 16.87 11.17
N GLY A 106 8.64 17.15 10.44
CA GLY A 106 8.34 18.47 9.89
C GLY A 106 9.03 18.79 8.57
N HIS A 107 9.51 17.77 7.85
CA HIS A 107 10.02 17.95 6.49
C HIS A 107 8.90 18.40 5.55
N SER A 108 9.28 19.13 4.50
CA SER A 108 8.31 19.52 3.48
C SER A 108 7.92 18.32 2.62
N GLU A 109 6.66 18.28 2.19
CA GLU A 109 6.14 17.22 1.30
C GLU A 109 6.98 17.08 0.02
N PHE A 110 7.61 18.17 -0.46
CA PHE A 110 8.50 18.14 -1.62
C PHE A 110 9.80 17.38 -1.36
N GLU A 111 10.39 17.52 -0.17
CA GLU A 111 11.59 16.78 0.22
C GLU A 111 11.28 15.30 0.38
N VAL A 112 10.14 14.98 0.99
CA VAL A 112 9.67 13.60 1.12
C VAL A 112 9.43 12.99 -0.25
N LEU A 113 8.71 13.67 -1.14
CA LEU A 113 8.47 13.19 -2.51
C LEU A 113 9.76 12.93 -3.29
N GLY A 114 10.76 13.79 -3.16
CA GLY A 114 12.08 13.58 -3.77
C GLY A 114 12.77 12.33 -3.22
N CYS A 115 12.78 12.17 -1.91
CA CYS A 115 13.40 11.01 -1.26
C CYS A 115 12.72 9.69 -1.64
N ILE A 116 11.38 9.64 -1.61
CA ILE A 116 10.60 8.48 -1.99
C ILE A 116 10.76 8.17 -3.49
N THR A 117 10.84 9.21 -4.33
CA THR A 117 11.11 9.05 -5.76
C THR A 117 12.44 8.36 -6.00
N ASP A 118 13.51 8.85 -5.38
CA ASP A 118 14.84 8.27 -5.52
C ASP A 118 14.90 6.82 -4.99
N LEU A 119 14.24 6.56 -3.85
CA LEU A 119 14.18 5.24 -3.24
C LEU A 119 13.49 4.20 -4.13
N LEU A 120 12.37 4.56 -4.76
CA LEU A 120 11.57 3.65 -5.57
C LEU A 120 12.12 3.49 -7.00
N GLU A 121 12.70 4.54 -7.60
CA GLU A 121 13.23 4.49 -8.98
C GLU A 121 14.69 4.01 -9.06
N SER A 122 15.48 4.20 -8.00
CA SER A 122 16.87 3.77 -7.95
C SER A 122 17.19 3.12 -6.60
N PRO A 123 16.71 1.89 -6.35
CA PRO A 123 17.01 1.17 -5.12
C PRO A 123 18.52 0.93 -5.04
N LYS A 124 19.24 1.78 -4.32
CA LYS A 124 20.62 1.56 -3.96
C LYS A 124 20.65 0.44 -2.93
N VAL A 125 20.86 -0.78 -3.42
CA VAL A 125 21.21 -1.93 -2.59
C VAL A 125 22.52 -1.57 -1.88
N TYR A 126 22.45 -1.35 -0.57
CA TYR A 126 23.62 -1.32 0.31
C TYR A 126 23.78 -2.68 0.98
#